data_AF-A0A8T5KAW7-F1
#
_entry.id   AF-A0A8T5KAW7-F1
#
_cell.length_a   1.000
_cell.length_b   1.000
_cell.length_c   1.000
_cell.angle_alpha   90.00
_cell.angle_beta   90.00
_cell.angle_gamma   90.00
#
_symmetry.space_group_name_H-M   'P 1'
#
loop_
_entity.id
_entity.type
_entity.pdbx_description
1 polymer ?
#
loop_
_entity_poly.entity_id
_entity_poly.type
_entity_poly.pdbx_seq_one_letter_code
_entity_poly.pdbx_strand_id
1 'polypeptide(L)'
;MLDDKTLLVAVKALTESDPHLRMVVDRYGPPPLWGREPGFPSLLKIILEQQVSLASAQATYDKLLAKVNPLTPEGLLRLSDEELKATGFSRQKTRYVRIMAEAIIDGSIDLDGLSRLDDEGVMKTLTALTGIGPWTAGIYLLMIMGR
;
A
#
# COMPACT_ATOMS: atom_id res chain seq x y z
N MET A 1 4.45 -4.55 -17.60
CA MET A 1 4.26 -4.63 -16.15
C MET A 1 5.63 -4.76 -15.53
N LEU A 2 5.92 -3.97 -14.50
CA LEU A 2 7.23 -3.99 -13.84
C LEU A 2 7.47 -5.35 -13.16
N ASP A 3 8.61 -5.95 -13.44
CA ASP A 3 9.11 -7.20 -12.87
C ASP A 3 10.64 -7.07 -12.67
N ASP A 4 11.29 -8.06 -12.05
CA ASP A 4 12.73 -8.00 -11.78
C ASP A 4 13.57 -7.75 -13.05
N LYS A 5 13.17 -8.34 -14.18
CA LYS A 5 13.93 -8.22 -15.44
C LYS A 5 13.79 -6.82 -16.04
N THR A 6 12.56 -6.34 -16.13
CA THR A 6 12.23 -5.02 -16.68
C THR A 6 12.74 -3.90 -15.77
N LEU A 7 12.79 -4.11 -14.45
CA LEU A 7 13.44 -3.21 -13.49
C LEU A 7 14.93 -3.05 -13.81
N LEU A 8 15.67 -4.14 -14.03
CA LEU A 8 17.09 -4.06 -14.40
C LEU A 8 17.33 -3.34 -15.72
N VAL A 9 16.42 -3.50 -16.70
CA VAL A 9 16.46 -2.74 -17.96
C VAL A 9 16.29 -1.25 -17.71
N ALA A 10 15.31 -0.86 -16.89
CA ALA A 10 15.07 0.53 -16.53
C ALA A 10 16.24 1.13 -15.73
N VAL A 11 16.79 0.39 -14.77
CA VAL A 11 17.99 0.78 -14.00
C VAL A 11 19.15 1.04 -14.96
N LYS A 12 19.40 0.13 -15.92
CA LYS A 12 20.45 0.32 -16.92
C LYS A 12 20.25 1.62 -17.69
N ALA A 13 19.06 1.86 -18.24
CA ALA A 13 18.75 3.08 -18.99
C ALA A 13 18.94 4.36 -18.16
N LEU A 14 18.53 4.34 -16.88
CA LEU A 14 18.71 5.47 -15.97
C LEU A 14 20.18 5.73 -15.65
N THR A 15 20.96 4.68 -15.37
CA THR A 15 22.40 4.85 -15.12
C THR A 15 23.12 5.36 -16.36
N GLU A 16 22.76 4.91 -17.57
CA GLU A 16 23.30 5.42 -18.85
C GLU A 16 23.07 6.92 -19.01
N SER A 17 21.95 7.43 -18.49
CA SER A 17 21.56 8.83 -18.60
C SER A 17 22.06 9.71 -17.46
N ASP A 18 22.27 9.16 -16.25
CA ASP A 18 22.62 9.92 -15.05
C ASP A 18 23.82 9.28 -14.31
N PRO A 19 24.99 9.97 -14.24
CA PRO A 19 26.17 9.46 -13.57
C PRO A 19 26.01 9.34 -12.04
N HIS A 20 25.16 10.14 -11.40
CA HIS A 20 24.90 10.01 -9.97
C HIS A 20 24.10 8.74 -9.67
N LEU A 21 23.10 8.41 -10.51
CA LEU A 21 22.39 7.14 -10.40
C LEU A 21 23.32 5.95 -10.66
N ARG A 22 24.24 6.04 -11.64
CA ARG A 22 25.28 5.03 -11.84
C ARG A 22 26.12 4.83 -10.58
N MET A 23 26.60 5.90 -9.95
CA MET A 23 27.40 5.80 -8.73
C MET A 23 26.64 5.08 -7.59
N VAL A 24 25.34 5.30 -7.45
CA VAL A 24 24.52 4.61 -6.46
C VAL A 24 24.43 3.11 -6.77
N VAL A 25 24.15 2.76 -8.03
CA VAL A 25 24.03 1.36 -8.46
C VAL A 25 25.36 0.61 -8.39
N ASP A 26 26.47 1.23 -8.78
CA ASP A 26 27.80 0.62 -8.69
C ASP A 26 28.19 0.33 -7.23
N ARG A 27 27.74 1.18 -6.30
CA ARG A 27 28.07 1.04 -4.87
C ARG A 27 27.16 0.08 -4.12
N TYR A 28 25.86 0.09 -4.40
CA TYR A 28 24.85 -0.62 -3.60
C TYR A 28 24.13 -1.74 -4.38
N GLY A 29 24.36 -1.85 -5.68
CA GLY A 29 23.59 -2.70 -6.58
C GLY A 29 22.26 -2.05 -7.02
N PRO A 30 21.54 -2.70 -7.94
CA PRO A 30 20.19 -2.27 -8.31
C PRO A 30 19.24 -2.41 -7.10
N PRO A 31 18.23 -1.53 -6.97
CA PRO A 31 17.22 -1.69 -5.93
C PRO A 31 16.41 -2.98 -6.17
N PRO A 32 15.90 -3.62 -5.11
CA PRO A 32 14.95 -4.70 -5.26
C PRO A 32 13.59 -4.19 -5.75
N LEU A 33 12.81 -5.06 -6.37
CA LEU A 33 11.41 -4.76 -6.67
C LEU A 33 10.58 -4.82 -5.37
N TRP A 34 10.05 -3.67 -4.93
CA TRP A 34 9.19 -3.60 -3.74
C TRP A 34 7.71 -3.89 -4.05
N GLY A 35 7.45 -5.01 -4.72
CA GLY A 35 6.11 -5.45 -5.10
C GLY A 35 5.26 -5.93 -3.92
N ARG A 36 3.95 -5.68 -3.97
CA ARG A 36 2.95 -6.22 -3.05
C ARG A 36 1.72 -6.68 -3.84
N GLU A 37 1.04 -7.71 -3.35
CA GLU A 37 -0.21 -8.18 -3.95
C GLU A 37 -1.30 -7.09 -3.90
N PRO A 38 -2.15 -6.97 -4.93
CA PRO A 38 -3.27 -6.04 -4.92
C PRO A 38 -4.33 -6.41 -3.87
N GLY A 39 -5.16 -5.43 -3.54
CA GLY A 39 -6.34 -5.60 -2.70
C GLY A 39 -6.27 -4.93 -1.33
N PHE A 40 -7.33 -5.16 -0.56
CA PHE A 40 -7.58 -4.52 0.74
C PHE A 40 -6.44 -4.69 1.76
N PRO A 41 -5.83 -5.89 1.95
CA PRO A 41 -4.77 -6.08 2.94
C PRO A 41 -3.56 -5.17 2.71
N SER A 42 -3.13 -5.03 1.46
CA SER A 42 -1.96 -4.21 1.10
C SER A 42 -2.23 -2.72 1.28
N LEU A 43 -3.43 -2.24 0.92
CA LEU A 43 -3.81 -0.84 1.14
C LEU A 43 -3.92 -0.51 2.63
N LEU A 44 -4.50 -1.41 3.43
CA LEU A 44 -4.52 -1.30 4.89
C LEU A 44 -3.11 -1.24 5.48
N LYS A 45 -2.21 -2.10 4.99
CA LYS A 45 -0.82 -2.12 5.47
C LYS A 45 -0.09 -0.82 5.17
N ILE A 46 -0.33 -0.20 4.01
CA ILE A 46 0.22 1.13 3.69
C ILE A 46 -0.28 2.18 4.71
N ILE A 47 -1.56 2.15 5.10
CA ILE A 47 -2.11 3.04 6.14
C ILE A 47 -1.41 2.79 7.49
N LEU A 48 -1.17 1.53 7.85
CA LEU A 48 -0.46 1.18 9.08
C LEU A 48 1.00 1.66 9.09
N GLU A 49 1.66 1.73 7.94
CA GLU A 49 3.06 2.19 7.80
C GLU A 49 3.21 3.71 7.93
N GLN A 50 2.12 4.48 7.89
CA GLN A 50 2.18 5.95 8.02
C GLN A 50 2.75 6.39 9.37
N GLN A 51 3.76 7.28 9.34
CA GLN A 51 4.36 7.97 10.50
C GLN A 51 4.98 7.06 11.58
N VAL A 52 5.27 5.80 11.26
CA VAL A 52 5.87 4.83 12.19
C VAL A 52 6.96 4.02 11.49
N SER A 53 7.74 3.25 12.24
CA SER A 53 8.69 2.31 11.65
C SER A 53 7.98 1.15 10.95
N LEU A 54 8.60 0.59 9.91
CA LEU A 54 8.09 -0.61 9.23
C LEU A 54 7.92 -1.78 10.22
N ALA A 55 8.84 -1.93 11.18
CA ALA A 55 8.76 -2.96 12.22
C ALA A 55 7.52 -2.78 13.13
N SER A 56 7.20 -1.54 13.52
CA SER A 56 6.00 -1.28 14.32
C SER A 56 4.73 -1.53 13.53
N ALA A 57 4.68 -1.10 12.26
CA ALA A 57 3.53 -1.35 11.40
C ALA A 57 3.32 -2.84 11.16
N GLN A 58 4.40 -3.59 10.92
CA GLN A 58 4.36 -5.04 10.75
C GLN A 58 3.84 -5.73 12.01
N ALA A 59 4.33 -5.36 13.20
CA ALA A 59 3.84 -5.94 14.45
C ALA A 59 2.34 -5.69 14.69
N THR A 60 1.82 -4.51 14.31
CA THR A 60 0.37 -4.24 14.36
C THR A 60 -0.39 -5.06 13.34
N TYR A 61 0.14 -5.18 12.12
CA TYR A 61 -0.47 -5.97 11.06
C TYR A 61 -0.55 -7.46 11.42
N ASP A 62 0.52 -8.03 11.98
CA ASP A 62 0.56 -9.44 12.41
C ASP A 62 -0.46 -9.72 13.53
N LYS A 63 -0.59 -8.79 14.50
CA LYS A 63 -1.61 -8.88 15.56
C LYS A 63 -3.03 -8.80 15.00
N LEU A 64 -3.25 -8.00 13.95
CA LEU A 64 -4.52 -7.94 13.25
C LEU A 64 -4.83 -9.26 12.53
N LEU A 65 -3.86 -9.83 11.82
CA LEU A 65 -4.04 -11.12 11.14
C LEU A 65 -4.34 -12.28 12.11
N ALA A 66 -3.82 -12.22 13.34
CA ALA A 66 -4.18 -13.17 14.39
C ALA A 66 -5.65 -13.06 14.84
N LYS A 67 -6.32 -11.94 14.57
CA LYS A 67 -7.75 -11.71 14.87
C LYS A 67 -8.65 -11.95 13.66
N VAL A 68 -8.17 -11.63 12.45
CA VAL A 68 -8.95 -11.71 11.21
C VAL A 68 -8.08 -12.32 10.12
N ASN A 69 -8.38 -13.56 9.76
CA ASN A 69 -7.75 -14.27 8.65
C ASN A 69 -8.78 -15.15 7.92
N PRO A 70 -9.05 -14.94 6.62
CA PRO A 70 -8.45 -13.93 5.75
C PRO A 70 -8.83 -12.49 6.14
N LEU A 71 -7.90 -11.55 5.94
CA LEU A 71 -8.15 -10.13 6.18
C LEU A 71 -9.06 -9.56 5.09
N THR A 72 -10.35 -9.47 5.40
CA THR A 72 -11.41 -8.93 4.53
C THR A 72 -11.98 -7.64 5.12
N PRO A 73 -12.60 -6.77 4.30
CA PRO A 73 -13.34 -5.61 4.79
C PRO A 73 -14.37 -5.97 5.88
N GLU A 74 -15.17 -7.00 5.64
CA GLU A 74 -16.20 -7.47 6.58
C GLU A 74 -15.58 -8.04 7.85
N GLY A 75 -14.49 -8.79 7.72
CA GLY A 75 -13.75 -9.33 8.86
C GLY A 75 -13.18 -8.23 9.75
N LEU A 76 -12.62 -7.17 9.16
CA LEU A 76 -12.15 -6.00 9.91
C LEU A 76 -13.30 -5.31 10.64
N LEU A 77 -14.43 -5.09 9.98
CA LEU A 77 -15.56 -4.34 10.56
C LEU A 77 -16.22 -5.06 11.74
N ARG A 78 -16.09 -6.39 11.85
CA ARG A 78 -16.58 -7.16 13.00
C ARG A 78 -15.81 -6.90 14.30
N LEU A 79 -14.56 -6.43 14.21
CA LEU A 79 -13.77 -6.11 15.39
C LEU A 79 -14.29 -4.84 16.07
N SER A 80 -14.30 -4.81 17.41
CA SER A 80 -14.58 -3.59 18.16
C SER A 80 -13.41 -2.61 18.10
N ASP A 81 -13.65 -1.36 18.51
CA ASP A 81 -12.59 -0.36 18.61
C ASP A 81 -11.57 -0.73 19.70
N GLU A 82 -11.98 -1.38 20.78
CA GLU A 82 -11.11 -1.93 21.81
C GLU A 82 -10.23 -3.05 21.25
N GLU A 83 -10.78 -3.94 20.43
CA GLU A 83 -10.03 -5.01 19.79
C GLU A 83 -8.99 -4.46 18.82
N LEU A 84 -9.38 -3.49 17.96
CA LEU A 84 -8.43 -2.83 17.06
C LEU A 84 -7.34 -2.09 17.84
N LYS A 85 -7.70 -1.35 18.89
CA LYS A 85 -6.73 -0.68 19.77
C LYS A 85 -5.76 -1.68 20.40
N ALA A 86 -6.23 -2.85 20.82
CA ALA A 86 -5.37 -3.90 21.40
C ALA A 86 -4.33 -4.46 20.41
N THR A 87 -4.60 -4.39 19.10
CA THR A 87 -3.61 -4.74 18.06
C THR A 87 -2.56 -3.65 17.82
N GLY A 88 -2.77 -2.43 18.34
CA GLY A 88 -1.86 -1.29 18.20
C GLY A 88 -2.33 -0.22 17.22
N PHE A 89 -3.58 -0.28 16.75
CA PHE A 89 -4.14 0.81 15.95
C PHE A 89 -4.25 2.11 16.77
N SER A 90 -3.94 3.24 16.11
CA SER A 90 -4.34 4.55 16.61
C SER A 90 -5.82 4.80 16.27
N ARG A 91 -6.48 5.70 17.02
CA ARG A 91 -7.86 6.14 16.72
C ARG A 91 -8.03 6.63 15.28
N GLN A 92 -7.03 7.36 14.77
CA GLN A 92 -7.03 7.89 13.42
C GLN A 92 -6.97 6.77 12.37
N LYS A 93 -6.03 5.82 12.54
CA LYS A 93 -5.90 4.68 11.61
C LYS A 93 -7.13 3.79 11.65
N THR A 94 -7.73 3.56 12.84
CA THR A 94 -9.00 2.85 12.98
C THR A 94 -10.10 3.49 12.13
N ARG A 95 -10.27 4.80 12.22
CA ARG A 95 -11.25 5.53 11.40
C ARG A 95 -10.99 5.33 9.90
N TYR A 96 -9.74 5.47 9.46
CA TYR A 96 -9.39 5.37 8.04
C TYR A 96 -9.68 3.98 7.47
N VAL A 97 -9.26 2.92 8.17
CA VAL A 97 -9.47 1.56 7.68
C VAL A 97 -10.94 1.13 7.72
N ARG A 98 -11.74 1.65 8.66
CA ARG A 98 -13.19 1.41 8.69
C ARG A 98 -13.89 2.07 7.51
N ILE A 99 -13.64 3.36 7.26
CA ILE A 99 -14.19 4.08 6.10
C ILE A 99 -13.81 3.36 4.80
N MET A 100 -12.56 2.95 4.67
CA MET A 100 -12.09 2.19 3.51
C MET A 100 -12.80 0.85 3.37
N ALA A 101 -12.98 0.10 4.46
CA ALA A 101 -13.69 -1.17 4.43
C ALA A 101 -15.17 -1.01 4.06
N GLU A 102 -15.84 -0.01 4.63
CA GLU A 102 -17.23 0.34 4.30
C GLU A 102 -17.39 0.72 2.83
N ALA A 103 -16.52 1.58 2.31
CA ALA A 103 -16.53 2.02 0.90
C ALA A 103 -16.30 0.87 -0.10
N ILE A 104 -15.58 -0.18 0.30
CA ILE A 104 -15.40 -1.37 -0.52
C ILE A 104 -16.66 -2.24 -0.49
N ILE A 105 -17.25 -2.42 0.69
CA ILE A 105 -18.46 -3.25 0.87
C ILE A 105 -19.66 -2.64 0.15
N ASP A 106 -19.83 -1.32 0.23
CA ASP A 106 -20.96 -0.62 -0.40
C ASP A 106 -20.75 -0.34 -1.90
N GLY A 107 -19.57 -0.65 -2.43
CA GLY A 107 -19.23 -0.48 -3.84
C GLY A 107 -18.86 0.96 -4.24
N SER A 108 -18.74 1.89 -3.29
CA SER A 108 -18.22 3.24 -3.55
C SER A 108 -16.80 3.21 -4.12
N ILE A 109 -16.02 2.17 -3.81
CA ILE A 109 -14.69 1.92 -4.36
C ILE A 109 -14.54 0.46 -4.80
N ASP A 110 -14.21 0.30 -6.07
CA ASP A 110 -13.81 -0.96 -6.69
C ASP A 110 -12.27 -1.03 -6.77
N LEU A 111 -11.63 -1.71 -5.81
CA LEU A 111 -10.17 -1.90 -5.81
C LEU A 111 -9.71 -2.78 -6.99
N ASP A 112 -10.48 -3.79 -7.37
CA ASP A 112 -10.14 -4.67 -8.50
C ASP A 112 -10.23 -3.90 -9.83
N GLY A 113 -11.11 -2.92 -9.88
CA GLY A 113 -11.29 -2.00 -11.00
C GLY A 113 -10.19 -0.98 -11.21
N LEU A 114 -9.30 -0.75 -10.23
CA LEU A 114 -8.19 0.20 -10.36
C LEU A 114 -7.25 -0.17 -11.51
N SER A 115 -7.09 -1.46 -11.79
CA SER A 115 -6.27 -1.96 -12.90
C SER A 115 -6.73 -1.44 -14.28
N ARG A 116 -8.01 -1.09 -14.42
CA ARG A 116 -8.63 -0.57 -15.65
C ARG A 116 -8.48 0.94 -15.81
N LEU A 117 -8.02 1.64 -14.77
CA LEU A 117 -7.83 3.09 -14.77
C LEU A 117 -6.39 3.44 -15.17
N ASP A 118 -6.23 4.66 -15.68
CA ASP A 118 -4.92 5.32 -15.79
C ASP A 118 -4.48 5.87 -14.43
N ASP A 119 -3.26 6.39 -14.35
CA ASP A 119 -2.67 6.81 -13.08
C ASP A 119 -3.43 7.97 -12.43
N GLU A 120 -3.95 8.89 -13.24
CA GLU A 120 -4.81 9.98 -12.74
C GLU A 120 -6.12 9.45 -12.16
N GLY A 121 -6.76 8.50 -12.83
CA GLY A 121 -7.96 7.82 -12.35
C GLY A 121 -7.72 7.07 -11.04
N VAL A 122 -6.61 6.33 -10.93
CA VAL A 122 -6.23 5.66 -9.67
C VAL A 122 -5.99 6.66 -8.56
N MET A 123 -5.22 7.72 -8.83
CA MET A 123 -4.95 8.78 -7.86
C MET A 123 -6.24 9.41 -7.35
N LYS A 124 -7.16 9.77 -8.26
CA LYS A 124 -8.46 10.35 -7.91
C LYS A 124 -9.30 9.41 -7.06
N THR A 125 -9.41 8.13 -7.43
CA THR A 125 -10.18 7.13 -6.67
C THR A 125 -9.61 6.92 -5.28
N LEU A 126 -8.29 6.72 -5.17
CA LEU A 126 -7.65 6.44 -3.88
C LEU A 126 -7.65 7.65 -2.95
N THR A 127 -7.41 8.86 -3.48
CA THR A 127 -7.39 10.09 -2.66
C THR A 127 -8.78 10.55 -2.21
N ALA A 128 -9.86 10.00 -2.77
CA ALA A 128 -11.20 10.19 -2.25
C ALA A 128 -11.40 9.51 -0.88
N LEU A 129 -10.58 8.52 -0.53
CA LEU A 129 -10.62 7.86 0.78
C LEU A 129 -10.02 8.74 1.86
N THR A 130 -10.79 8.94 2.94
CA THR A 130 -10.28 9.63 4.12
C THR A 130 -9.07 8.88 4.68
N GLY A 131 -7.92 9.58 4.77
CA GLY A 131 -6.67 9.01 5.27
C GLY A 131 -5.68 8.58 4.19
N ILE A 132 -6.05 8.70 2.92
CA ILE A 132 -5.18 8.43 1.78
C ILE A 132 -4.93 9.74 1.03
N GLY A 133 -3.70 10.25 1.15
CA GLY A 133 -3.26 11.42 0.40
C GLY A 133 -2.54 11.06 -0.90
N PRO A 134 -2.14 12.05 -1.72
CA PRO A 134 -1.43 11.82 -2.98
C PRO A 134 -0.18 10.96 -2.82
N TRP A 135 0.60 11.18 -1.77
CA TRP A 135 1.78 10.35 -1.48
C TRP A 135 1.41 8.87 -1.27
N THR A 136 0.36 8.59 -0.50
CA THR A 136 -0.09 7.22 -0.21
C THR A 136 -0.64 6.52 -1.46
N ALA A 137 -1.39 7.26 -2.28
CA ALA A 137 -1.86 6.76 -3.57
C ALA A 137 -0.70 6.49 -4.55
N GLY A 138 0.33 7.32 -4.54
CA GLY A 138 1.56 7.09 -5.31
C GLY A 138 2.33 5.83 -4.86
N ILE A 139 2.38 5.56 -3.56
CA ILE A 139 2.95 4.29 -3.07
C ILE A 139 2.15 3.08 -3.56
N TYR A 140 0.82 3.20 -3.64
CA TYR A 140 -0.02 2.14 -4.21
C TYR A 140 0.28 1.91 -5.69
N LEU A 141 0.35 2.98 -6.49
CA LEU A 141 0.75 2.89 -7.90
C LEU A 141 2.11 2.20 -8.07
N LEU A 142 3.11 2.63 -7.31
CA LEU A 142 4.47 2.13 -7.41
C LEU A 142 4.61 0.66 -6.94
N MET A 143 4.12 0.35 -5.74
CA MET A 143 4.38 -0.95 -5.09
C MET A 143 3.36 -2.04 -5.42
N ILE A 144 2.13 -1.67 -5.77
CA ILE A 144 1.04 -2.63 -6.01
C ILE A 144 0.71 -2.73 -7.50
N MET A 145 0.73 -1.60 -8.21
CA MET A 145 0.41 -1.59 -9.65
C MET A 145 1.65 -1.62 -10.56
N GLY A 146 2.84 -1.40 -9.99
CA GLY A 146 4.12 -1.38 -10.72
C GLY A 146 4.17 -0.28 -11.77
N ARG A 147 3.63 0.91 -11.44
CA ARG A 147 3.54 2.08 -12.31
C ARG A 147 4.38 3.24 -11.78
#